data_AF-A0A843IT83-F1
#
_entry.id   AF-A0A843IT83-F1
#
_cell.length_a   1.000
_cell.length_b   1.000
_cell.length_c   1.000
_cell.angle_alpha   90.00
_cell.angle_beta   90.00
_cell.angle_gamma   90.00
#
_symmetry.space_group_name_H-M   'P 1'
#
loop_
_entity.id
_entity.type
_entity.pdbx_description
1 polymer ?
#
loop_
_entity_poly.entity_id
_entity_poly.type
_entity_poly.pdbx_seq_one_letter_code
_entity_poly.pdbx_strand_id
1 'polypeptide(L)'
;MISAAIPVIIPLFIGIILGTISGLIPGIHSNTAAGLILSAGTGIFAVYGETGLAVCMVAVLIVHTFLDIVPGTFFGVPDADTALSVLPAHRLCLLGHGEEAVRLSAIGSAYGTVFGLAILSVFLLVLPAVQDMIDWWSGIILIIVAGVLIVWSESPEWSFAVFCLSGILGVFAFEYSWLCVPLTDLISPSSASVLMPLLTGL
;
A
#
# COMPACT_ATOMS: atom_id res chain seq x y z
N MET A 1 -0.17 28.99 -17.44
CA MET A 1 0.92 28.02 -17.16
C MET A 1 1.23 27.92 -15.67
N ILE A 2 1.47 29.02 -14.93
CA ILE A 2 1.73 28.98 -13.47
C ILE A 2 0.55 28.42 -12.66
N SER A 3 -0.70 28.80 -13.02
CA SER A 3 -1.92 28.30 -12.35
C SER A 3 -2.13 26.79 -12.44
N ALA A 4 -1.57 26.11 -13.45
CA ALA A 4 -1.69 24.65 -13.61
C ALA A 4 -0.60 23.87 -12.84
N ALA A 5 0.51 24.53 -12.46
CA ALA A 5 1.61 23.87 -11.75
C ALA A 5 1.39 23.81 -10.23
N ILE A 6 0.63 24.76 -9.67
CA ILE A 6 0.29 24.83 -8.24
C ILE A 6 -0.37 23.55 -7.70
N PRO A 7 -1.39 22.96 -8.37
CA PRO A 7 -2.02 21.71 -7.91
C PRO A 7 -1.12 20.46 -8.03
N VAL A 8 0.09 20.59 -8.56
CA VAL A 8 1.06 19.49 -8.65
C VAL A 8 2.21 19.70 -7.68
N ILE A 9 2.83 20.87 -7.70
CA ILE A 9 4.06 21.13 -6.94
C ILE A 9 3.81 21.11 -5.44
N ILE A 10 2.76 21.80 -4.96
CA ILE A 10 2.53 21.88 -3.50
C ILE A 10 2.12 20.50 -2.94
N PRO A 11 1.15 19.78 -3.54
CA PRO A 11 0.81 18.43 -3.06
C PRO A 11 1.97 17.44 -3.15
N LEU A 12 2.87 17.58 -4.14
CA LEU A 12 4.09 16.80 -4.22
C LEU A 12 4.97 16.99 -2.97
N PHE A 13 5.25 18.24 -2.57
CA PHE A 13 6.06 18.51 -1.38
C PHE A 13 5.38 18.07 -0.09
N ILE A 14 4.07 18.26 0.02
CA ILE A 14 3.28 17.72 1.15
C ILE A 14 3.44 16.21 1.21
N GLY A 15 3.30 15.53 0.07
CA GLY A 15 3.46 14.08 0.00
C GLY A 15 4.86 13.61 0.36
N ILE A 16 5.92 14.33 -0.05
CA ILE A 16 7.29 14.02 0.37
C ILE A 16 7.43 14.10 1.90
N ILE A 17 6.88 15.13 2.53
CA ILE A 17 6.93 15.31 4.00
C ILE A 17 6.17 14.18 4.70
N LEU A 18 4.93 13.92 4.29
CA LEU A 18 4.09 12.87 4.88
C LEU A 18 4.65 11.46 4.65
N GLY A 19 5.23 11.21 3.47
CA GLY A 19 5.96 9.98 3.16
C GLY A 19 7.20 9.82 4.03
N THR A 20 7.92 10.90 4.28
CA THR A 20 9.10 10.90 5.16
C THR A 20 8.71 10.54 6.59
N ILE A 21 7.65 11.17 7.11
CA ILE A 21 7.14 10.89 8.45
C ILE A 21 6.66 9.44 8.54
N SER A 22 5.81 9.00 7.63
CA SER A 22 5.23 7.65 7.69
C SER A 22 6.28 6.55 7.51
N GLY A 23 7.27 6.73 6.62
CA GLY A 23 8.31 5.73 6.38
C GLY A 23 9.33 5.62 7.51
N LEU A 24 9.52 6.67 8.32
CA LEU A 24 10.44 6.61 9.46
C LEU A 24 9.76 6.15 10.77
N ILE A 25 8.43 6.10 10.82
CA ILE A 25 7.71 5.56 11.97
C ILE A 25 7.73 4.03 11.91
N PRO A 26 8.29 3.35 12.92
CA PRO A 26 8.32 1.89 12.94
C PRO A 26 6.91 1.30 12.97
N GLY A 27 6.70 0.23 12.20
CA GLY A 27 5.45 -0.52 12.18
C GLY A 27 4.35 0.02 11.26
N ILE A 28 4.57 1.15 10.56
CA ILE A 28 3.67 1.57 9.48
C ILE A 28 4.11 0.89 8.19
N HIS A 29 3.20 0.14 7.57
CA HIS A 29 3.38 -0.40 6.22
C HIS A 29 2.79 0.54 5.16
N SER A 30 3.19 0.34 3.90
CA SER A 30 2.73 1.13 2.75
C SER A 30 1.20 1.10 2.59
N ASN A 31 0.58 -0.06 2.84
CA ASN A 31 -0.88 -0.20 2.86
C ASN A 31 -1.48 0.74 3.93
N THR A 32 -1.05 0.64 5.18
CA THR A 32 -1.54 1.50 6.28
C THR A 32 -1.30 2.99 5.99
N ALA A 33 -0.15 3.35 5.43
CA ALA A 33 0.15 4.72 5.02
C ALA A 33 -0.84 5.23 3.96
N ALA A 34 -1.16 4.43 2.94
CA ALA A 34 -2.15 4.76 1.92
C ALA A 34 -3.52 5.08 2.54
N GLY A 35 -3.95 4.26 3.52
CA GLY A 35 -5.23 4.41 4.20
C GLY A 35 -5.31 5.67 5.06
N LEU A 36 -4.25 5.95 5.82
CA LEU A 36 -4.14 7.16 6.64
C LEU A 36 -4.20 8.42 5.77
N ILE A 37 -3.53 8.42 4.62
CA ILE A 37 -3.52 9.59 3.74
C ILE A 37 -4.82 9.74 2.97
N LEU A 38 -5.45 8.65 2.54
CA LEU A 38 -6.76 8.77 1.90
C LEU A 38 -7.81 9.28 2.89
N SER A 39 -7.83 8.76 4.12
CA SER A 39 -8.76 9.20 5.17
C SER A 39 -8.52 10.65 5.60
N ALA A 40 -7.27 11.09 5.72
CA ALA A 40 -6.91 12.47 6.07
C ALA A 40 -6.84 13.42 4.85
N GLY A 41 -6.89 12.89 3.63
CA GLY A 41 -6.63 13.59 2.37
C GLY A 41 -7.75 14.55 1.93
N THR A 42 -8.83 14.63 2.70
CA THR A 42 -9.99 15.48 2.42
C THR A 42 -9.61 16.96 2.29
N GLY A 43 -8.67 17.43 3.11
CA GLY A 43 -8.14 18.80 3.01
C GLY A 43 -7.32 19.04 1.74
N ILE A 44 -6.54 18.05 1.30
CA ILE A 44 -5.75 18.15 0.07
C ILE A 44 -6.68 18.16 -1.15
N PHE A 45 -7.69 17.30 -1.15
CA PHE A 45 -8.72 17.28 -2.18
C PHE A 45 -9.48 18.61 -2.27
N ALA A 46 -9.91 19.17 -1.14
CA ALA A 46 -10.69 20.41 -1.12
C ALA A 46 -9.92 21.61 -1.73
N VAL A 47 -8.59 21.63 -1.61
CA VAL A 47 -7.75 22.75 -2.08
C VAL A 47 -7.15 22.50 -3.47
N TYR A 48 -6.78 21.26 -3.77
CA TYR A 48 -6.01 20.91 -4.98
C TYR A 48 -6.72 19.92 -5.92
N GLY A 49 -7.93 19.49 -5.58
CA GLY A 49 -8.75 18.55 -6.35
C GLY A 49 -8.19 17.14 -6.43
N GLU A 50 -8.78 16.33 -7.31
CA GLU A 50 -8.39 14.93 -7.55
C GLU A 50 -6.94 14.79 -7.98
N THR A 51 -6.47 15.67 -8.86
CA THR A 51 -5.08 15.62 -9.36
C THR A 51 -4.09 15.88 -8.24
N GLY A 52 -4.34 16.86 -7.37
CA GLY A 52 -3.47 17.15 -6.24
C GLY A 52 -3.44 16.02 -5.20
N LEU A 53 -4.60 15.42 -4.92
CA LEU A 53 -4.66 14.25 -4.03
C LEU A 53 -3.87 13.07 -4.62
N ALA A 54 -4.05 12.76 -5.90
CA ALA A 54 -3.32 11.67 -6.57
C ALA A 54 -1.80 11.91 -6.55
N VAL A 55 -1.35 13.13 -6.88
CA VAL A 55 0.08 13.49 -6.83
C VAL A 55 0.64 13.35 -5.42
N CYS A 56 -0.08 13.83 -4.41
CA CYS A 56 0.32 13.68 -3.01
C CYS A 56 0.44 12.19 -2.62
N MET A 57 -0.58 11.39 -2.93
CA MET A 57 -0.60 9.96 -2.59
C MET A 57 0.57 9.21 -3.23
N VAL A 58 0.80 9.41 -4.53
CA VAL A 58 1.94 8.79 -5.23
C VAL A 58 3.27 9.21 -4.59
N ALA A 59 3.42 10.49 -4.26
CA ALA A 59 4.63 11.00 -3.62
C ALA A 59 4.85 10.39 -2.22
N VAL A 60 3.82 10.28 -1.40
CA VAL A 60 3.93 9.61 -0.10
C VAL A 60 4.37 8.17 -0.29
N LEU A 61 3.65 7.38 -1.09
CA LEU A 61 3.90 5.95 -1.20
C LEU A 61 5.31 5.65 -1.70
N ILE A 62 5.79 6.41 -2.69
CA ILE A 62 7.17 6.30 -3.16
C ILE A 62 8.14 6.62 -2.02
N VAL A 63 8.00 7.77 -1.35
CA VAL A 63 8.94 8.16 -0.29
C VAL A 63 8.89 7.19 0.89
N HIS A 64 7.70 6.74 1.28
CA HIS A 64 7.49 5.75 2.34
C HIS A 64 8.26 4.46 2.04
N THR A 65 8.10 3.87 0.87
CA THR A 65 8.79 2.62 0.46
C THR A 65 10.32 2.76 0.34
N PHE A 66 10.83 3.97 0.20
CA PHE A 66 12.28 4.19 0.25
C PHE A 66 12.82 4.24 1.67
N LEU A 67 11.99 4.62 2.64
CA LEU A 67 12.42 4.91 4.01
C LEU A 67 11.98 3.85 5.02
N ASP A 68 10.88 3.13 4.80
CA ASP A 68 10.33 2.10 5.69
C ASP A 68 11.31 0.95 5.98
N ILE A 69 12.25 0.71 5.06
CA ILE A 69 13.36 -0.22 5.26
C ILE A 69 14.26 0.18 6.44
N VAL A 70 14.40 1.47 6.75
CA VAL A 70 15.27 1.95 7.83
C VAL A 70 14.75 1.44 9.19
N PRO A 71 13.53 1.78 9.64
CA PRO A 71 13.03 1.24 10.89
C PRO A 71 12.83 -0.28 10.81
N GLY A 72 12.41 -0.81 9.65
CA GLY A 72 12.25 -2.26 9.46
C GLY A 72 13.55 -3.03 9.69
N THR A 73 14.69 -2.50 9.21
CA THR A 73 16.00 -3.14 9.33
C THR A 73 16.60 -3.01 10.72
N PHE A 74 16.44 -1.87 11.40
CA PHE A 74 17.12 -1.62 12.68
C PHE A 74 16.26 -1.90 13.92
N PHE A 75 14.96 -1.62 13.87
CA PHE A 75 14.05 -1.85 14.99
C PHE A 75 13.27 -3.16 14.85
N GLY A 76 13.20 -3.73 13.65
CA GLY A 76 12.51 -4.99 13.37
C GLY A 76 13.38 -6.24 13.47
N VAL A 77 14.66 -6.12 13.83
CA VAL A 77 15.57 -7.28 13.95
C VAL A 77 15.08 -8.18 15.08
N PRO A 78 14.71 -9.43 14.80
CA PRO A 78 14.33 -10.36 15.86
C PRO A 78 15.59 -10.89 16.57
N ASP A 79 15.43 -11.38 17.79
CA ASP A 79 16.53 -11.90 18.60
C ASP A 79 17.31 -13.01 17.87
N ALA A 80 18.62 -13.10 18.12
CA ALA A 80 19.52 -14.03 17.43
C ALA A 80 19.09 -15.50 17.51
N ASP A 81 18.33 -15.88 18.56
CA ASP A 81 17.80 -17.23 18.74
C ASP A 81 16.67 -17.58 17.73
N THR A 82 16.09 -16.58 17.06
CA THR A 82 15.10 -16.73 15.98
C THR A 82 15.70 -16.53 14.58
N ALA A 83 17.03 -16.59 14.44
CA ALA A 83 17.79 -16.35 13.21
C ALA A 83 17.29 -17.11 11.95
N LEU A 84 16.66 -18.27 12.12
CA LEU A 84 16.19 -19.10 11.00
C LEU A 84 15.04 -18.46 10.21
N SER A 85 14.23 -17.59 10.83
CA SER A 85 13.13 -16.85 10.16
C SER A 85 13.53 -15.44 9.70
N VAL A 86 14.80 -15.08 9.82
CA VAL A 86 15.30 -13.73 9.60
C VAL A 86 15.39 -13.40 8.11
N LEU A 87 14.71 -12.32 7.72
CA LEU A 87 14.70 -11.77 6.37
C LEU A 87 16.12 -11.32 5.95
N PRO A 88 16.44 -11.28 4.64
CA PRO A 88 17.79 -10.93 4.16
C PRO A 88 18.36 -9.63 4.75
N ALA A 89 17.53 -8.59 4.90
CA ALA A 89 17.93 -7.32 5.49
C ALA A 89 18.33 -7.44 6.97
N HIS A 90 17.55 -8.18 7.76
CA HIS A 90 17.87 -8.44 9.16
C HIS A 90 19.11 -9.31 9.33
N ARG A 91 19.38 -10.25 8.41
CA ARG A 91 20.62 -11.05 8.42
C ARG A 91 21.85 -10.17 8.25
N LEU A 92 21.82 -9.24 7.29
CA LEU A 92 22.89 -8.26 7.10
C LEU A 92 23.03 -7.35 8.34
N CYS A 93 21.92 -6.92 8.94
CA CYS A 93 21.97 -6.14 10.17
C CYS A 93 22.63 -6.88 11.33
N LEU A 94 22.31 -8.16 11.54
CA LEU A 94 22.93 -9.02 12.57
C LEU A 94 24.43 -9.25 12.33
N LEU A 95 24.89 -9.18 11.08
CA LEU A 95 26.31 -9.24 10.70
C LEU A 95 27.02 -7.89 10.86
N GLY A 96 26.35 -6.84 11.35
CA GLY A 96 26.90 -5.48 11.47
C GLY A 96 26.82 -4.66 10.18
N HIS A 97 26.14 -5.16 9.14
CA HIS A 97 26.02 -4.56 7.81
C HIS A 97 24.62 -3.97 7.57
N GLY A 98 23.97 -3.42 8.60
CA GLY A 98 22.62 -2.85 8.48
C GLY A 98 22.55 -1.68 7.49
N GLU A 99 23.59 -0.85 7.44
CA GLU A 99 23.71 0.24 6.45
C GLU A 99 23.74 -0.31 5.01
N GLU A 100 24.45 -1.41 4.79
CA GLU A 100 24.51 -2.06 3.48
C GLU A 100 23.13 -2.57 3.05
N ALA A 101 22.38 -3.16 3.97
CA ALA A 101 21.00 -3.61 3.73
C ALA A 101 20.10 -2.44 3.30
N VAL A 102 20.13 -1.32 4.02
CA VAL A 102 19.36 -0.12 3.69
C VAL A 102 19.77 0.44 2.32
N ARG A 103 21.07 0.53 2.05
CA ARG A 103 21.58 1.02 0.75
C ARG A 103 21.15 0.13 -0.41
N LEU A 104 21.26 -1.20 -0.27
CA LEU A 104 20.81 -2.15 -1.28
C LEU A 104 19.31 -2.04 -1.53
N SER A 105 18.51 -1.88 -0.47
CA SER A 105 17.07 -1.65 -0.60
C SER A 105 16.75 -0.34 -1.32
N ALA A 106 17.40 0.77 -0.97
CA ALA A 106 17.21 2.05 -1.64
C ALA A 106 17.55 1.98 -3.14
N ILE A 107 18.62 1.27 -3.50
CA ILE A 107 18.98 0.99 -4.90
C ILE A 107 17.91 0.13 -5.57
N GLY A 108 17.42 -0.92 -4.88
CA GLY A 108 16.32 -1.76 -5.34
C GLY A 108 15.04 -0.96 -5.61
N SER A 109 14.65 -0.06 -4.71
CA SER A 109 13.49 0.84 -4.88
C SER A 109 13.69 1.81 -6.04
N ALA A 110 14.90 2.33 -6.27
CA ALA A 110 15.21 3.17 -7.41
C ALA A 110 15.04 2.42 -8.74
N TYR A 111 15.65 1.24 -8.88
CA TYR A 111 15.45 0.40 -10.06
C TYR A 111 14.00 -0.03 -10.22
N GLY A 112 13.34 -0.45 -9.14
CA GLY A 112 11.94 -0.84 -9.11
C GLY A 112 11.02 0.28 -9.59
N THR A 113 11.29 1.52 -9.22
CA THR A 113 10.53 2.69 -9.69
C THR A 113 10.71 2.89 -11.20
N VAL A 114 11.94 2.82 -11.71
CA VAL A 114 12.22 2.97 -13.15
C VAL A 114 11.58 1.85 -13.98
N PHE A 115 11.78 0.60 -13.57
CA PHE A 115 11.17 -0.56 -14.23
C PHE A 115 9.65 -0.56 -14.08
N GLY A 116 9.13 -0.18 -12.93
CA GLY A 116 7.69 -0.05 -12.67
C GLY A 116 7.03 0.95 -13.61
N LEU A 117 7.66 2.10 -13.85
CA LEU A 117 7.16 3.10 -14.80
C LEU A 117 7.16 2.56 -16.24
N ALA A 118 8.18 1.80 -16.62
CA ALA A 118 8.25 1.16 -17.94
C ALA A 118 7.15 0.10 -18.11
N ILE A 119 6.95 -0.76 -17.10
CA ILE A 119 5.90 -1.79 -17.10
C ILE A 119 4.52 -1.17 -17.08
N LEU A 120 4.30 -0.11 -16.30
CA LEU A 120 3.04 0.63 -16.25
C LEU A 120 2.62 1.10 -17.64
N SER A 121 3.57 1.61 -18.42
CA SER A 121 3.29 2.08 -19.80
C SER A 121 2.77 0.95 -20.69
N VAL A 122 3.30 -0.27 -20.53
CA VAL A 122 2.81 -1.47 -21.25
C VAL A 122 1.43 -1.87 -20.74
N PHE A 123 1.23 -1.85 -19.42
CA PHE A 123 -0.04 -2.22 -18.81
C PHE A 123 -1.16 -1.27 -19.21
N LEU A 124 -0.92 0.04 -19.29
CA LEU A 124 -1.96 0.99 -19.74
C LEU A 124 -2.49 0.68 -21.15
N LEU A 125 -1.70 0.04 -22.01
CA LEU A 125 -2.13 -0.38 -23.36
C LEU A 125 -2.81 -1.76 -23.34
N VAL A 126 -2.24 -2.72 -22.61
CA VAL A 126 -2.62 -4.13 -22.69
C VAL A 126 -3.76 -4.47 -21.73
N LEU A 127 -3.75 -3.90 -20.52
CA LEU A 127 -4.68 -4.24 -19.44
C LEU A 127 -6.16 -4.17 -19.87
N PRO A 128 -6.64 -3.12 -20.59
CA PRO A 128 -8.03 -3.05 -21.00
C PRO A 128 -8.50 -4.25 -21.85
N ALA A 129 -7.61 -4.85 -22.64
CA ALA A 129 -7.94 -6.00 -23.49
C ALA A 129 -7.96 -7.34 -22.73
N VAL A 130 -7.31 -7.42 -21.58
CA VAL A 130 -7.19 -8.65 -20.77
C VAL A 130 -7.89 -8.54 -19.42
N GLN A 131 -8.47 -7.38 -19.08
CA GLN A 131 -9.06 -7.08 -17.78
C GLN A 131 -10.10 -8.12 -17.38
N ASP A 132 -11.06 -8.44 -18.26
CA ASP A 132 -12.12 -9.43 -17.98
C ASP A 132 -11.54 -10.81 -17.64
N MET A 133 -10.46 -11.20 -18.32
CA MET A 133 -9.76 -12.46 -18.07
C MET A 133 -9.06 -12.41 -16.70
N ILE A 134 -8.36 -11.32 -16.39
CA ILE A 134 -7.68 -11.14 -15.10
C ILE A 134 -8.69 -11.17 -13.95
N ASP A 135 -9.82 -10.47 -14.08
CA ASP A 135 -10.83 -10.38 -13.04
C ASP A 135 -11.46 -11.76 -12.76
N TRP A 136 -11.74 -12.55 -13.80
CA TRP A 136 -12.26 -13.90 -13.65
C TRP A 136 -11.26 -14.85 -12.99
N TRP A 137 -10.01 -14.89 -13.49
CA TRP A 137 -9.01 -15.82 -13.00
C TRP A 137 -8.46 -15.45 -11.63
N SER A 138 -8.37 -14.16 -11.31
CA SER A 138 -7.91 -13.71 -9.99
C SER A 138 -8.81 -14.25 -8.87
N GLY A 139 -10.14 -14.18 -9.03
CA GLY A 139 -11.08 -14.76 -8.07
C GLY A 139 -10.90 -16.27 -7.90
N ILE A 140 -10.74 -17.00 -9.00
CA ILE A 140 -10.50 -18.46 -8.96
C ILE A 140 -9.20 -18.79 -8.23
N ILE A 141 -8.11 -18.10 -8.57
CA ILE A 141 -6.79 -18.32 -7.98
C ILE A 141 -6.84 -18.02 -6.47
N LEU A 142 -7.46 -16.92 -6.06
CA LEU A 142 -7.59 -16.55 -4.66
C LEU A 142 -8.36 -17.61 -3.86
N ILE A 143 -9.47 -18.13 -4.39
CA ILE A 143 -10.25 -19.19 -3.74
C ILE A 143 -9.43 -20.48 -3.62
N ILE A 144 -8.70 -20.86 -4.68
CA ILE A 144 -7.86 -22.07 -4.64
C ILE A 144 -6.75 -21.92 -3.61
N VAL A 145 -6.01 -20.81 -3.63
CA VAL A 145 -4.91 -20.56 -2.70
C VAL A 145 -5.42 -20.50 -1.26
N ALA A 146 -6.52 -19.78 -1.02
CA ALA A 146 -7.15 -19.74 0.30
C ALA A 146 -7.59 -21.14 0.76
N GLY A 147 -8.20 -21.93 -0.13
CA GLY A 147 -8.58 -23.31 0.15
C GLY A 147 -7.40 -24.19 0.53
N VAL A 148 -6.29 -24.11 -0.20
CA VAL A 148 -5.05 -24.83 0.13
C VAL A 148 -4.52 -24.40 1.50
N LEU A 149 -4.43 -23.10 1.77
CA LEU A 149 -3.96 -22.57 3.05
C LEU A 149 -4.85 -23.01 4.22
N ILE A 150 -6.17 -23.05 4.04
CA ILE A 150 -7.12 -23.51 5.06
C ILE A 150 -6.92 -25.00 5.33
N VAL A 151 -6.78 -25.83 4.30
CA VAL A 151 -6.59 -27.29 4.45
C VAL A 151 -5.24 -27.63 5.08
N TRP A 152 -4.20 -26.84 4.80
CA TRP A 152 -2.85 -27.02 5.36
C TRP A 152 -2.62 -26.31 6.69
N SER A 153 -3.60 -25.55 7.18
CA SER A 153 -3.52 -24.93 8.50
C SER A 153 -3.54 -25.98 9.62
N GLU A 154 -2.86 -25.69 10.73
CA GLU A 154 -2.95 -26.49 11.96
C GLU A 154 -4.39 -26.55 12.52
N SER A 155 -5.22 -25.55 12.19
CA SER A 155 -6.62 -25.47 12.61
C SER A 155 -7.56 -25.09 11.45
N PRO A 156 -7.93 -26.04 10.57
CA PRO A 156 -8.72 -25.77 9.37
C PRO A 156 -10.07 -25.12 9.65
N GLU A 157 -10.74 -25.52 10.75
CA GLU A 157 -12.04 -24.98 11.15
C GLU A 157 -11.97 -23.48 11.46
N TRP A 158 -10.94 -23.06 12.22
CA TRP A 158 -10.73 -21.65 12.55
C TRP A 158 -10.27 -20.84 11.35
N SER A 159 -9.38 -21.39 10.52
CA SER A 159 -8.96 -20.72 9.28
C SER A 159 -10.13 -20.52 8.33
N PHE A 160 -11.04 -21.50 8.22
CA PHE A 160 -12.27 -21.36 7.44
C PHE A 160 -13.22 -20.33 8.04
N ALA A 161 -13.42 -20.32 9.36
CA ALA A 161 -14.25 -19.32 10.02
C ALA A 161 -13.72 -17.89 9.80
N VAL A 162 -12.40 -17.68 9.94
CA VAL A 162 -11.75 -16.39 9.68
C VAL A 162 -11.91 -15.99 8.21
N PHE A 163 -11.72 -16.92 7.27
CA PHE A 163 -11.93 -16.66 5.84
C PHE A 163 -13.37 -16.21 5.55
N CYS A 164 -14.36 -16.92 6.07
CA CYS A 164 -15.77 -16.57 5.90
C CYS A 164 -16.12 -15.22 6.53
N LEU A 165 -15.65 -14.95 7.76
CA LEU A 165 -15.89 -13.66 8.42
C LEU A 165 -15.23 -12.50 7.68
N SER A 166 -14.01 -12.69 7.18
CA SER A 166 -13.31 -11.71 6.35
C SER A 166 -14.05 -11.46 5.03
N GLY A 167 -14.56 -12.52 4.38
CA GLY A 167 -15.38 -12.41 3.18
C GLY A 167 -16.69 -11.63 3.41
N ILE A 168 -17.40 -11.92 4.51
CA ILE A 168 -18.61 -11.19 4.91
C ILE A 168 -18.30 -9.72 5.18
N LEU A 169 -17.21 -9.44 5.89
CA LEU A 169 -16.75 -8.07 6.14
C LEU A 169 -16.44 -7.34 4.83
N GLY A 170 -15.82 -8.03 3.86
CA GLY A 170 -15.57 -7.51 2.52
C GLY A 170 -16.86 -7.14 1.79
N VAL A 171 -17.82 -8.07 1.71
CA VAL A 171 -19.13 -7.82 1.08
C VAL A 171 -19.84 -6.65 1.75
N PHE A 172 -19.87 -6.63 3.08
CA PHE A 172 -20.45 -5.52 3.84
C PHE A 172 -19.77 -4.19 3.49
N ALA A 173 -18.45 -4.15 3.41
CA ALA A 173 -17.71 -2.94 3.05
C ALA A 173 -18.03 -2.42 1.64
N PHE A 174 -18.21 -3.32 0.68
CA PHE A 174 -18.61 -2.97 -0.69
C PHE A 174 -20.07 -2.47 -0.74
N GLU A 175 -21.01 -3.16 -0.09
CA GLU A 175 -22.43 -2.78 -0.11
C GLU A 175 -22.72 -1.49 0.65
N TYR A 176 -22.04 -1.27 1.77
CA TYR A 176 -22.22 -0.10 2.64
C TYR A 176 -21.16 0.97 2.41
N SER A 177 -20.58 1.05 1.21
CA SER A 177 -19.58 2.06 0.88
C SER A 177 -20.13 3.50 1.00
N TRP A 178 -21.44 3.68 0.92
CA TRP A 178 -22.09 4.98 1.13
C TRP A 178 -22.14 5.40 2.60
N LEU A 179 -21.89 4.50 3.55
CA LEU A 179 -21.93 4.79 5.00
C LEU A 179 -20.67 5.53 5.45
N CYS A 180 -19.53 5.22 4.83
CA CYS A 180 -18.30 5.98 4.95
C CYS A 180 -18.26 7.03 3.84
N VAL A 181 -19.11 8.05 3.96
CA VAL A 181 -18.99 9.27 3.15
C VAL A 181 -17.64 9.91 3.51
N PRO A 182 -16.63 9.91 2.62
CA PRO A 182 -15.46 10.69 2.88
C PRO A 182 -15.91 12.17 2.92
N LEU A 183 -15.39 12.98 3.83
CA LEU A 183 -15.77 14.40 3.94
C LEU A 183 -15.60 15.17 2.61
N THR A 184 -14.87 14.61 1.65
CA THR A 184 -14.77 15.08 0.25
C THR A 184 -16.12 15.10 -0.47
N ASP A 185 -17.00 14.11 -0.25
CA ASP A 185 -18.32 14.02 -0.89
C ASP A 185 -19.30 15.09 -0.42
N LEU A 186 -19.02 15.73 0.73
CA LEU A 186 -19.75 16.92 1.18
C LEU A 186 -19.38 18.18 0.38
N ILE A 187 -18.23 18.18 -0.30
CA ILE A 187 -17.63 19.34 -1.00
C ILE A 187 -17.69 19.14 -2.53
N SER A 188 -17.51 17.91 -3.01
CA SER A 188 -17.72 17.49 -4.40
C SER A 188 -17.98 15.98 -4.43
N PRO A 189 -19.07 15.48 -5.05
CA PRO A 189 -19.32 14.05 -5.14
C PRO A 189 -18.20 13.39 -5.94
N SER A 190 -17.39 12.60 -5.26
CA SER A 190 -16.27 11.84 -5.79
C SER A 190 -16.51 10.38 -5.45
N SER A 191 -16.49 9.48 -6.43
CA SER A 191 -16.69 8.04 -6.25
C SER A 191 -15.48 7.35 -5.58
N ALA A 192 -14.94 7.93 -4.52
CA ALA A 192 -13.85 7.37 -3.74
C ALA A 192 -14.36 6.18 -2.93
N SER A 193 -14.00 4.97 -3.38
CA SER A 193 -14.46 3.71 -2.79
C SER A 193 -13.93 3.50 -1.37
N VAL A 194 -14.81 3.07 -0.46
CA VAL A 194 -14.58 2.67 0.95
C VAL A 194 -13.58 1.53 1.15
N LEU A 195 -13.08 0.96 0.06
CA LEU A 195 -12.16 -0.17 0.09
C LEU A 195 -10.81 0.16 0.71
N MET A 196 -10.35 1.41 0.58
CA MET A 196 -8.99 1.72 1.01
C MET A 196 -8.79 1.51 2.51
N PRO A 197 -9.56 2.14 3.43
CA PRO A 197 -9.32 1.96 4.87
C PRO A 197 -9.31 0.50 5.35
N LEU A 198 -10.13 -0.39 4.76
CA LEU A 198 -10.20 -1.81 5.13
C LEU A 198 -9.07 -2.66 4.53
N LEU A 199 -8.59 -2.32 3.33
CA LEU A 199 -7.41 -2.97 2.72
C LEU A 199 -6.10 -2.52 3.37
N THR A 200 -6.12 -1.46 4.19
CA THR A 200 -4.91 -0.88 4.79
C THR A 200 -4.49 -1.52 6.11
N GLY A 201 -5.34 -2.42 6.63
CA GLY A 201 -5.08 -3.27 7.80
C GLY A 201 -4.71 -4.73 7.48
N LEU A 202 -4.49 -5.06 6.19
CA LEU A 202 -4.01 -6.35 5.69
C LEU A 202 -2.56 -6.25 5.20
#